data_AF-A0A5B8JER8-F1
#
_entry.id   AF-A0A5B8JER8-F1
#
_cell.length_a   1.000
_cell.length_b   1.000
_cell.length_c   1.000
_cell.angle_alpha   90.00
_cell.angle_beta   90.00
_cell.angle_gamma   90.00
#
_symmetry.space_group_name_H-M   'P 1'
#
loop_
_entity.id
_entity.type
_entity.pdbx_description
1 polymer ?
#
loop_
_entity_poly.entity_id
_entity_poly.type
_entity_poly.pdbx_seq_one_letter_code
_entity_poly.pdbx_strand_id
1 'polypeptide(L)'
;MSMLGTKWKIHGNGRSIRPGEVVRPDERLAWPLTIGVGMQHVVAMFGATFLVPIITGMPPATTLFFSGIGTLLFLVITQGRVPSYLGSSFAFIAPIMASQQQYGIPGALGGVVLAGVGLAIIGAVVQKFGAGWINRLMPPIVTGAIVGLIGLNLAPAAKNNFDAAPITALITLAVIIVVSVFFRGILGRLSILVGVVVGYLVAMIRGEVNFAKVDAAAWVGLPHFQTPEFHLGVVGLFVPVVLVLVAENIGHVKSVSAMTGQNLDGVSGRALMADGAATVLAGLGGGSGTTTYAENIGVMAATKVYSTAAYWVAGVFAVVLSFSPKFGELIATVPAGVLGGAATMLYGMIGVLGVKIWVQNKVNFSNPINLTTAAVALIVGIADYTWTIGDLKFTGIALGSAAALVIYHGMKAIAKARGTVAEPETEDAAPVAAVKAAVNAAAKRAPKKRR
;
A
#
# COMPACT_ATOMS: atom_id res chain seq x y z
N MET A 1 0.37 -28.35 5.63
CA MET A 1 1.44 -27.60 4.92
C MET A 1 2.73 -27.69 5.72
N SER A 2 3.90 -27.59 5.07
CA SER A 2 5.19 -27.43 5.77
C SER A 2 5.15 -26.19 6.68
N MET A 3 5.89 -26.18 7.80
CA MET A 3 6.01 -24.99 8.66
C MET A 3 6.49 -23.75 7.89
N LEU A 4 7.27 -23.96 6.83
CA LEU A 4 7.81 -22.90 5.97
C LEU A 4 6.91 -22.57 4.76
N GLY A 5 5.80 -23.30 4.56
CA GLY A 5 4.94 -23.10 3.38
C GLY A 5 5.55 -23.55 2.04
N THR A 6 6.66 -24.30 2.06
CA THR A 6 7.48 -24.62 0.87
C THR A 6 7.15 -25.95 0.19
N LYS A 7 6.05 -26.60 0.55
CA LYS A 7 5.62 -27.86 -0.09
C LYS A 7 4.66 -27.56 -1.23
N TRP A 8 5.21 -27.36 -2.44
CA TRP A 8 4.41 -27.11 -3.64
C TRP A 8 4.19 -28.37 -4.48
N LYS A 9 2.95 -28.59 -4.92
CA LYS A 9 2.62 -29.60 -5.93
C LYS A 9 2.78 -29.02 -7.33
N ILE A 10 3.17 -29.84 -8.30
CA ILE A 10 3.15 -29.39 -9.71
C ILE A 10 1.68 -29.29 -10.14
N HIS A 11 1.29 -28.14 -10.70
CA HIS A 11 -0.04 -27.93 -11.25
C HIS A 11 -0.17 -28.64 -12.60
N GLY A 12 -1.00 -29.69 -12.67
CA GLY A 12 -1.19 -30.47 -13.90
C GLY A 12 0.14 -30.99 -14.47
N ASN A 13 0.48 -30.58 -15.70
CA ASN A 13 1.75 -30.90 -16.36
C ASN A 13 2.88 -29.88 -16.07
N GLY A 14 2.61 -28.85 -15.28
CA GLY A 14 3.51 -27.75 -14.95
C GLY A 14 3.79 -26.77 -16.07
N ARG A 15 3.15 -26.88 -17.25
CA ARG A 15 3.45 -26.06 -18.44
C ARG A 15 2.28 -25.21 -18.91
N SER A 16 1.05 -25.69 -18.74
CA SER A 16 -0.16 -25.04 -19.24
C SER A 16 -1.22 -24.93 -18.14
N ILE A 17 -1.95 -23.82 -18.14
CA ILE A 17 -3.13 -23.61 -17.30
C ILE A 17 -4.34 -23.79 -18.21
N ARG A 18 -5.25 -24.72 -17.89
CA ARG A 18 -6.46 -24.92 -18.72
C ARG A 18 -7.43 -23.75 -18.52
N PRO A 19 -8.31 -23.46 -19.49
CA PRO A 19 -9.33 -22.42 -19.32
C PRO A 19 -10.16 -22.65 -18.06
N GLY A 20 -10.21 -21.64 -17.18
CA GLY A 20 -10.94 -21.69 -15.90
C GLY A 20 -10.15 -22.27 -14.72
N GLU A 21 -8.96 -22.84 -14.94
CA GLU A 21 -8.08 -23.28 -13.87
C GLU A 21 -7.18 -22.13 -13.37
N VAL A 22 -6.71 -22.26 -12.12
CA VAL A 22 -5.75 -21.34 -11.50
C VAL A 22 -4.66 -22.15 -10.79
N VAL A 23 -3.43 -21.64 -10.79
CA VAL A 23 -2.36 -22.24 -9.99
C VAL A 23 -2.53 -21.77 -8.55
N ARG A 24 -2.77 -22.69 -7.61
CA ARG A 24 -3.05 -22.36 -6.21
C ARG A 24 -1.78 -21.94 -5.43
N PRO A 25 -1.92 -21.29 -4.26
CA PRO A 25 -0.79 -20.93 -3.41
C PRO A 25 0.18 -22.08 -3.06
N ASP A 26 -0.34 -23.30 -2.90
CA ASP A 26 0.39 -24.54 -2.61
C ASP A 26 0.77 -25.35 -3.86
N GLU A 27 0.62 -24.76 -5.04
CA GLU A 27 1.01 -25.34 -6.31
C GLU A 27 2.12 -24.51 -6.97
N ARG A 28 2.78 -25.07 -7.97
CA ARG A 28 3.72 -24.35 -8.85
C ARG A 28 3.66 -24.88 -10.27
N LEU A 29 4.14 -24.07 -11.20
CA LEU A 29 4.48 -24.51 -12.54
C LEU A 29 5.84 -25.22 -12.53
N ALA A 30 6.30 -25.68 -13.69
CA ALA A 30 7.69 -26.07 -13.89
C ALA A 30 8.62 -24.91 -13.50
N TRP A 31 9.80 -25.22 -12.98
CA TRP A 31 10.71 -24.21 -12.43
C TRP A 31 11.03 -23.07 -13.39
N PRO A 32 11.32 -23.28 -14.69
CA PRO A 32 11.58 -22.17 -15.60
C PRO A 32 10.42 -21.17 -15.69
N LEU A 33 9.17 -21.66 -15.71
CA LEU A 33 7.98 -20.81 -15.75
C LEU A 33 7.73 -20.13 -14.40
N THR A 34 7.93 -20.85 -13.29
CA THR A 34 7.81 -20.29 -11.95
C THR A 34 8.84 -19.17 -11.73
N ILE A 35 10.06 -19.35 -12.24
CA ILE A 35 11.10 -18.32 -12.22
C ILE A 35 10.69 -17.11 -13.06
N GLY A 36 10.20 -17.33 -14.28
CA GLY A 36 9.69 -16.26 -15.13
C GLY A 36 8.57 -15.44 -14.48
N VAL A 37 7.59 -16.11 -13.84
CA VAL A 37 6.51 -15.43 -13.10
C VAL A 37 7.06 -14.69 -11.88
N GLY A 38 8.02 -15.28 -11.14
CA GLY A 38 8.70 -14.60 -10.04
C GLY A 38 9.41 -13.31 -10.47
N MET A 39 10.12 -13.35 -11.60
CA MET A 39 10.75 -12.16 -12.18
C MET A 39 9.71 -11.11 -12.62
N GLN A 40 8.55 -11.53 -13.16
CA GLN A 40 7.47 -10.60 -13.46
C GLN A 40 6.95 -9.88 -12.22
N HIS A 41 6.87 -10.55 -11.07
CA HIS A 41 6.52 -9.90 -9.80
C HIS A 41 7.55 -8.86 -9.37
N VAL A 42 8.84 -9.11 -9.61
CA VAL A 42 9.91 -8.13 -9.35
C VAL A 42 9.79 -6.92 -10.26
N VAL A 43 9.54 -7.13 -11.54
CA VAL A 43 9.30 -6.02 -12.49
C VAL A 43 8.07 -5.22 -12.08
N ALA A 44 7.03 -5.87 -11.57
CA ALA A 44 5.79 -5.20 -11.21
C ALA A 44 5.89 -4.25 -10.02
N MET A 45 6.66 -4.63 -9.00
CA MET A 45 6.87 -3.80 -7.82
C MET A 45 7.92 -2.69 -8.04
N PHE A 46 8.68 -2.79 -9.15
CA PHE A 46 9.89 -2.02 -9.39
C PHE A 46 9.68 -0.51 -9.21
N GLY A 47 8.62 0.02 -9.83
CA GLY A 47 8.30 1.44 -9.76
C GLY A 47 8.17 1.94 -8.33
N ALA A 48 7.25 1.34 -7.55
CA ALA A 48 6.94 1.79 -6.20
C ALA A 48 8.08 1.52 -5.20
N THR A 49 8.72 0.34 -5.28
CA THR A 49 9.75 -0.07 -4.30
C THR A 49 10.98 0.82 -4.35
N PHE A 50 11.34 1.32 -5.55
CA PHE A 50 12.48 2.22 -5.71
C PHE A 50 12.13 3.70 -5.59
N LEU A 51 10.89 4.08 -5.88
CA LEU A 51 10.51 5.49 -5.80
C LEU A 51 10.57 6.04 -4.36
N VAL A 52 10.11 5.27 -3.38
CA VAL A 52 10.16 5.67 -1.95
C VAL A 52 11.58 5.99 -1.48
N PRO A 53 12.57 5.08 -1.58
CA PRO A 53 13.93 5.37 -1.13
C PRO A 53 14.56 6.54 -1.87
N ILE A 54 14.30 6.72 -3.17
CA ILE A 54 14.81 7.89 -3.91
C ILE A 54 14.22 9.18 -3.35
N ILE A 55 12.89 9.25 -3.17
CA ILE A 55 12.21 10.45 -2.65
C ILE A 55 12.63 10.76 -1.22
N THR A 56 12.88 9.73 -0.40
CA THR A 56 13.24 9.87 1.01
C THR A 56 14.76 9.91 1.25
N GLY A 57 15.59 9.79 0.21
CA GLY A 57 17.05 9.72 0.34
C GLY A 57 17.58 8.46 1.04
N MET A 58 16.78 7.40 1.16
CA MET A 58 17.24 6.10 1.66
C MET A 58 17.95 5.32 0.54
N PRO A 59 18.90 4.41 0.84
CA PRO A 59 19.61 3.67 -0.20
C PRO A 59 18.67 2.70 -0.96
N PRO A 60 18.51 2.85 -2.30
CA PRO A 60 17.66 1.97 -3.12
C PRO A 60 17.96 0.48 -2.97
N ALA A 61 19.25 0.12 -2.99
CA ALA A 61 19.71 -1.26 -2.84
C ALA A 61 19.36 -1.84 -1.46
N THR A 62 19.54 -1.07 -0.39
CA THR A 62 19.21 -1.51 0.97
C THR A 62 17.71 -1.72 1.15
N THR A 63 16.89 -0.82 0.61
CA THR A 63 15.43 -0.99 0.60
C THR A 63 15.01 -2.22 -0.20
N LEU A 64 15.62 -2.49 -1.37
CA LEU A 64 15.35 -3.72 -2.13
C LEU A 64 15.77 -4.98 -1.35
N PHE A 65 16.91 -4.96 -0.68
CA PHE A 65 17.39 -6.06 0.16
C PHE A 65 16.35 -6.43 1.23
N PHE A 66 15.89 -5.45 2.02
CA PHE A 66 14.92 -5.69 3.08
C PHE A 66 13.51 -5.96 2.57
N SER A 67 13.13 -5.44 1.40
CA SER A 67 11.91 -5.84 0.69
C SER A 67 11.93 -7.33 0.32
N GLY A 68 13.06 -7.82 -0.21
CA GLY A 68 13.26 -9.22 -0.51
C GLY A 68 13.23 -10.10 0.75
N ILE A 69 14.02 -9.77 1.76
CA ILE A 69 14.04 -10.48 3.06
C ILE A 69 12.66 -10.45 3.72
N GLY A 70 11.99 -9.30 3.73
CA GLY A 70 10.65 -9.10 4.27
C GLY A 70 9.62 -9.98 3.56
N THR A 71 9.71 -10.11 2.23
CA THR A 71 8.87 -11.02 1.45
C THR A 71 9.08 -12.47 1.86
N LEU A 72 10.34 -12.92 1.98
CA LEU A 72 10.63 -14.29 2.42
C LEU A 72 10.11 -14.55 3.84
N LEU A 73 10.34 -13.61 4.76
CA LEU A 73 9.84 -13.65 6.12
C LEU A 73 8.31 -13.72 6.16
N PHE A 74 7.64 -12.94 5.32
CA PHE A 74 6.19 -12.95 5.23
C PHE A 74 5.63 -14.28 4.76
N LEU A 75 6.25 -14.90 3.76
CA LEU A 75 5.83 -16.22 3.30
C LEU A 75 6.01 -17.28 4.40
N VAL A 76 7.07 -17.18 5.20
CA VAL A 76 7.28 -18.07 6.36
C VAL A 76 6.23 -17.82 7.44
N ILE A 77 6.06 -16.57 7.88
CA ILE A 77 5.12 -16.20 8.94
C ILE A 77 3.68 -16.50 8.53
N THR A 78 3.32 -16.40 7.24
CA THR A 78 1.98 -16.77 6.73
C THR A 78 1.86 -18.23 6.29
N GLN A 79 2.91 -19.05 6.48
CA GLN A 79 2.94 -20.48 6.08
C GLN A 79 2.66 -20.71 4.58
N GLY A 80 3.02 -19.76 3.71
CA GLY A 80 2.78 -19.85 2.28
C GLY A 80 1.29 -19.84 1.89
N ARG A 81 0.41 -19.35 2.78
CA ARG A 81 -1.04 -19.26 2.50
C ARG A 81 -1.43 -17.99 1.77
N VAL A 82 -0.65 -16.92 1.94
CA VAL A 82 -0.92 -15.61 1.34
C VAL A 82 0.16 -15.31 0.30
N PRO A 83 -0.12 -15.49 -1.00
CA PRO A 83 0.78 -15.02 -2.06
C PRO A 83 0.83 -13.49 -2.05
N SER A 84 1.93 -12.94 -1.56
CA SER A 84 2.15 -11.50 -1.48
C SER A 84 3.63 -11.17 -1.55
N TYR A 85 3.91 -9.97 -2.05
CA TYR A 85 5.23 -9.37 -2.06
C TYR A 85 5.20 -8.12 -1.18
N LEU A 86 6.28 -7.88 -0.43
CA LEU A 86 6.42 -6.68 0.40
C LEU A 86 7.40 -5.71 -0.23
N GLY A 87 6.94 -4.52 -0.55
CA GLY A 87 7.78 -3.42 -1.01
C GLY A 87 7.57 -2.17 -0.18
N SER A 88 8.27 -1.10 -0.54
CA SER A 88 8.20 0.19 0.12
C SER A 88 6.79 0.76 0.14
N SER A 89 6.30 1.20 1.30
CA SER A 89 4.98 1.82 1.42
C SER A 89 5.05 3.34 1.29
N PHE A 90 4.19 3.89 0.43
CA PHE A 90 4.06 5.32 0.23
C PHE A 90 3.58 6.06 1.48
N ALA A 91 2.88 5.37 2.38
CA ALA A 91 2.43 5.94 3.65
C ALA A 91 3.59 6.40 4.54
N PHE A 92 4.81 5.88 4.34
CA PHE A 92 5.99 6.29 5.09
C PHE A 92 6.67 7.56 4.57
N ILE A 93 6.39 8.03 3.35
CA ILE A 93 7.15 9.15 2.73
C ILE A 93 7.08 10.40 3.60
N ALA A 94 5.87 10.89 3.87
CA ALA A 94 5.68 12.11 4.65
C ALA A 94 6.27 12.04 6.07
N PRO A 95 6.02 11.01 6.89
CA PRO A 95 6.61 10.93 8.22
C PRO A 95 8.12 10.71 8.22
N ILE A 96 8.68 10.01 7.22
CA ILE A 96 10.13 9.94 7.05
C ILE A 96 10.69 11.33 6.78
N MET A 97 10.14 12.08 5.82
CA MET A 97 10.61 13.42 5.48
C MET A 97 10.49 14.38 6.68
N ALA A 98 9.37 14.33 7.41
CA ALA A 98 9.16 15.15 8.60
C ALA A 98 10.12 14.80 9.74
N SER A 99 10.40 13.51 9.94
CA SER A 99 11.36 13.03 10.94
C SER A 99 12.79 13.40 10.56
N GLN A 100 13.16 13.30 9.28
CA GLN A 100 14.48 13.67 8.77
C GLN A 100 14.82 15.14 9.01
N GLN A 101 13.84 16.04 8.87
CA GLN A 101 14.03 17.47 9.16
C GLN A 101 14.39 17.74 10.63
N GLN A 102 14.02 16.85 11.55
CA GLN A 102 14.25 17.02 12.99
C GLN A 102 15.46 16.22 13.50
N TYR A 103 15.61 14.97 13.02
CA TYR A 103 16.54 13.98 13.59
C TYR A 103 17.37 13.24 12.53
N GLY A 104 17.35 13.71 11.27
CA GLY A 104 18.06 13.07 10.16
C GLY A 104 17.52 11.67 9.79
N ILE A 105 18.26 10.98 8.94
CA ILE A 105 17.89 9.61 8.49
C ILE A 105 17.81 8.62 9.66
N PRO A 106 18.75 8.61 10.63
CA PRO A 106 18.68 7.69 11.77
C PRO A 106 17.39 7.82 12.58
N GLY A 107 16.91 9.04 12.85
CA GLY A 107 15.64 9.25 13.53
C GLY A 107 14.43 8.77 12.74
N ALA A 108 14.44 8.96 11.41
CA ALA A 108 13.39 8.44 10.54
C ALA A 108 13.36 6.90 10.52
N LEU A 109 14.53 6.25 10.51
CA LEU A 109 14.66 4.80 10.64
C LEU A 109 14.12 4.30 11.98
N GLY A 110 14.38 5.03 13.08
CA GLY A 110 13.77 4.74 14.38
C GLY A 110 12.24 4.79 14.33
N GLY A 111 11.68 5.79 13.65
CA GLY A 111 10.24 5.89 13.38
C GLY A 111 9.70 4.70 12.58
N VAL A 112 10.41 4.25 11.54
CA VAL A 112 10.07 3.06 10.76
C VAL A 112 10.05 1.81 11.64
N VAL A 113 11.07 1.61 12.49
CA VAL A 113 11.12 0.49 13.43
C VAL A 113 9.91 0.52 14.38
N LEU A 114 9.62 1.67 14.99
CA LEU A 114 8.51 1.81 15.93
C LEU A 114 7.14 1.57 15.25
N ALA A 115 6.98 2.02 14.02
CA ALA A 115 5.79 1.72 13.22
C ALA A 115 5.66 0.21 12.95
N GLY A 116 6.75 -0.45 12.57
CA GLY A 116 6.77 -1.90 12.36
C GLY A 116 6.45 -2.70 13.62
N VAL A 117 6.98 -2.29 14.78
CA VAL A 117 6.63 -2.87 16.09
C VAL A 117 5.15 -2.68 16.38
N GLY A 118 4.61 -1.47 16.18
CA GLY A 118 3.19 -1.19 16.36
C GLY A 118 2.30 -2.06 15.47
N LEU A 119 2.66 -2.20 14.20
CA LEU A 119 1.95 -3.06 13.25
C LEU A 119 2.02 -4.54 13.66
N ALA A 120 3.17 -5.02 14.13
CA ALA A 120 3.32 -6.38 14.61
C ALA A 120 2.49 -6.68 15.86
N ILE A 121 2.44 -5.73 16.81
CA ILE A 121 1.58 -5.82 18.01
C ILE A 121 0.11 -5.90 17.60
N ILE A 122 -0.35 -5.02 16.70
CA ILE A 122 -1.72 -5.05 16.19
C ILE A 122 -1.99 -6.38 15.49
N GLY A 123 -1.05 -6.88 14.68
CA GLY A 123 -1.15 -8.19 14.05
C GLY A 123 -1.34 -9.33 15.05
N ALA A 124 -0.61 -9.32 16.17
CA ALA A 124 -0.77 -10.30 17.24
C ALA A 124 -2.15 -10.22 17.91
N VAL A 125 -2.65 -8.99 18.15
CA VAL A 125 -4.01 -8.76 18.65
C VAL A 125 -5.06 -9.30 17.67
N VAL A 126 -4.92 -9.01 16.38
CA VAL A 126 -5.81 -9.51 15.32
C VAL A 126 -5.76 -11.03 15.22
N GLN A 127 -4.59 -11.64 15.39
CA GLN A 127 -4.43 -13.09 15.35
C GLN A 127 -5.21 -13.78 16.48
N LYS A 128 -5.29 -13.13 17.65
CA LYS A 128 -5.98 -13.67 18.84
C LYS A 128 -7.47 -13.34 18.88
N PHE A 129 -7.86 -12.12 18.51
CA PHE A 129 -9.21 -11.60 18.72
C PHE A 129 -9.99 -11.35 17.41
N GLY A 130 -9.36 -11.56 16.25
CA GLY A 130 -9.91 -11.25 14.93
C GLY A 130 -9.85 -9.76 14.58
N ALA A 131 -10.16 -9.44 13.32
CA ALA A 131 -10.09 -8.08 12.77
C ALA A 131 -11.37 -7.25 12.95
N GLY A 132 -12.43 -7.81 13.54
CA GLY A 132 -13.74 -7.15 13.60
C GLY A 132 -13.76 -5.82 14.34
N TRP A 133 -12.88 -5.63 15.33
CA TRP A 133 -12.74 -4.37 16.05
C TRP A 133 -12.12 -3.26 15.19
N ILE A 134 -11.25 -3.60 14.24
CA ILE A 134 -10.63 -2.65 13.30
C ILE A 134 -11.71 -2.04 12.43
N ASN A 135 -12.62 -2.85 11.90
CA ASN A 135 -13.74 -2.36 11.08
C ASN A 135 -14.67 -1.43 11.86
N ARG A 136 -14.76 -1.58 13.18
CA ARG A 136 -15.53 -0.66 14.05
C ARG A 136 -14.77 0.62 14.34
N LEU A 137 -13.46 0.54 14.56
CA LEU A 137 -12.60 1.69 14.84
C LEU A 137 -12.40 2.56 13.60
N MET A 138 -12.23 1.92 12.44
CA MET A 138 -11.91 2.54 11.16
C MET A 138 -12.95 2.13 10.10
N PRO A 139 -14.22 2.59 10.24
CA PRO A 139 -15.21 2.36 9.20
C PRO A 139 -14.80 3.01 7.88
N PRO A 140 -15.43 2.64 6.76
CA PRO A 140 -15.00 3.09 5.43
C PRO A 140 -14.85 4.60 5.27
N ILE A 141 -15.68 5.41 5.96
CA ILE A 141 -15.55 6.86 5.99
C ILE A 141 -14.21 7.33 6.57
N VAL A 142 -13.82 6.80 7.73
CA VAL A 142 -12.55 7.12 8.40
C VAL A 142 -11.37 6.61 7.57
N THR A 143 -11.43 5.35 7.13
CA THR A 143 -10.34 4.74 6.34
C THR A 143 -10.14 5.50 5.03
N GLY A 144 -11.21 5.80 4.29
CA GLY A 144 -11.11 6.55 3.04
C GLY A 144 -10.63 7.99 3.23
N ALA A 145 -10.99 8.65 4.34
CA ALA A 145 -10.48 9.99 4.68
C ALA A 145 -8.96 9.97 4.94
N ILE A 146 -8.49 9.01 5.73
CA ILE A 146 -7.07 8.87 6.06
C ILE A 146 -6.24 8.51 4.82
N VAL A 147 -6.70 7.57 3.99
CA VAL A 147 -6.02 7.23 2.73
C VAL A 147 -6.00 8.43 1.78
N GLY A 148 -7.14 9.12 1.65
CA GLY A 148 -7.30 10.29 0.79
C GLY A 148 -6.35 11.43 1.18
N LEU A 149 -6.30 11.78 2.47
CA LEU A 149 -5.46 12.88 2.95
C LEU A 149 -3.97 12.56 2.85
N ILE A 150 -3.54 11.30 2.99
CA ILE A 150 -2.12 10.92 2.81
C ILE A 150 -1.67 11.17 1.37
N GLY A 151 -2.45 10.70 0.40
CA GLY A 151 -2.14 10.92 -1.02
C GLY A 151 -2.09 12.41 -1.37
N LEU A 152 -3.08 13.18 -0.91
CA LEU A 152 -3.20 14.61 -1.23
C LEU A 152 -2.21 15.50 -0.47
N ASN A 153 -1.80 15.13 0.75
CA ASN A 153 -0.78 15.85 1.53
C ASN A 153 0.60 15.79 0.85
N LEU A 154 0.86 14.77 0.02
CA LEU A 154 2.11 14.63 -0.75
C LEU A 154 2.14 15.45 -2.06
N ALA A 155 1.06 16.16 -2.40
CA ALA A 155 1.00 16.98 -3.61
C ALA A 155 2.13 18.03 -3.72
N PRO A 156 2.56 18.73 -2.65
CA PRO A 156 3.69 19.66 -2.72
C PRO A 156 5.00 18.98 -3.12
N ALA A 157 5.25 17.75 -2.66
CA ALA A 157 6.46 17.00 -3.03
C ALA A 157 6.46 16.61 -4.51
N ALA A 158 5.30 16.21 -5.05
CA ALA A 158 5.16 15.98 -6.49
C ALA A 158 5.40 17.27 -7.29
N LYS A 159 4.81 18.39 -6.87
CA LYS A 159 4.99 19.70 -7.51
C LYS A 159 6.45 20.13 -7.52
N ASN A 160 7.16 20.06 -6.39
CA ASN A 160 8.55 20.49 -6.28
C ASN A 160 9.48 19.69 -7.23
N ASN A 161 9.26 18.37 -7.34
CA ASN A 161 9.99 17.53 -8.30
C ASN A 161 9.61 17.85 -9.75
N PHE A 162 8.34 18.13 -10.01
CA PHE A 162 7.84 18.50 -11.33
C PHE A 162 8.49 19.82 -11.80
N ASP A 163 8.51 20.82 -10.92
CA ASP A 163 9.07 22.15 -11.21
C ASP A 163 10.59 22.12 -11.46
N ALA A 164 11.30 21.12 -10.94
CA ALA A 164 12.74 20.96 -11.15
C ALA A 164 13.12 20.60 -12.61
N ALA A 165 12.26 19.86 -13.33
CA ALA A 165 12.44 19.58 -14.76
C ALA A 165 11.07 19.36 -15.44
N PRO A 166 10.31 20.44 -15.74
CA PRO A 166 8.91 20.36 -16.13
C PRO A 166 8.65 19.60 -17.44
N ILE A 167 9.56 19.71 -18.41
CA ILE A 167 9.43 19.02 -19.70
C ILE A 167 9.53 17.50 -19.51
N THR A 168 10.57 17.05 -18.80
CA THR A 168 10.77 15.63 -18.47
C THR A 168 9.61 15.11 -17.62
N ALA A 169 9.12 15.89 -16.66
CA ALA A 169 7.99 15.53 -15.83
C ALA A 169 6.68 15.40 -16.62
N LEU A 170 6.39 16.35 -17.49
CA LEU A 170 5.20 16.33 -18.36
C LEU A 170 5.22 15.13 -19.30
N ILE A 171 6.36 14.85 -19.93
CA ILE A 171 6.50 13.69 -20.83
C ILE A 171 6.34 12.40 -20.04
N THR A 172 6.98 12.28 -18.88
CA THR A 172 6.83 11.11 -18.00
C THR A 172 5.36 10.89 -17.67
N LEU A 173 4.66 11.91 -17.18
CA LEU A 173 3.23 11.83 -16.84
C LEU A 173 2.36 11.49 -18.05
N ALA A 174 2.59 12.13 -19.20
CA ALA A 174 1.85 11.86 -20.43
C ALA A 174 2.00 10.40 -20.88
N VAL A 175 3.21 9.84 -20.81
CA VAL A 175 3.45 8.43 -21.15
C VAL A 175 2.73 7.51 -20.17
N ILE A 176 2.77 7.80 -18.86
CA ILE A 176 2.01 7.01 -17.87
C ILE A 176 0.53 6.98 -18.23
N ILE A 177 -0.05 8.15 -18.52
CA ILE A 177 -1.47 8.28 -18.88
C ILE A 177 -1.76 7.49 -20.15
N VAL A 178 -1.00 7.71 -21.23
CA VAL A 178 -1.22 7.03 -22.52
C VAL A 178 -1.07 5.52 -22.38
N VAL A 179 -0.03 5.02 -21.73
CA VAL A 179 0.21 3.57 -21.56
C VAL A 179 -0.90 2.92 -20.73
N SER A 180 -1.44 3.63 -19.74
CA SER A 180 -2.50 3.10 -18.87
C SER A 180 -3.81 2.78 -19.61
N VAL A 181 -4.08 3.47 -20.72
CA VAL A 181 -5.30 3.27 -21.53
C VAL A 181 -5.02 2.55 -22.84
N PHE A 182 -3.83 2.71 -23.41
CA PHE A 182 -3.48 2.14 -24.72
C PHE A 182 -3.23 0.63 -24.65
N PHE A 183 -2.56 0.16 -23.60
CA PHE A 183 -2.23 -1.26 -23.45
C PHE A 183 -3.18 -1.96 -22.46
N ARG A 184 -3.64 -3.16 -22.83
CA ARG A 184 -4.36 -4.07 -21.92
C ARG A 184 -3.38 -5.01 -21.22
N GLY A 185 -3.80 -5.59 -20.09
CA GLY A 185 -3.04 -6.64 -19.40
C GLY A 185 -1.88 -6.09 -18.58
N ILE A 186 -0.70 -6.74 -18.67
CA ILE A 186 0.43 -6.43 -17.78
C ILE A 186 1.03 -5.05 -18.07
N LEU A 187 1.21 -4.68 -19.34
CA LEU A 187 1.78 -3.38 -19.71
C LEU A 187 0.94 -2.19 -19.23
N GLY A 188 -0.40 -2.30 -19.30
CA GLY A 188 -1.29 -1.27 -18.74
C GLY A 188 -1.18 -1.15 -17.22
N ARG A 189 -0.98 -2.26 -16.50
CA ARG A 189 -0.71 -2.26 -15.05
C ARG A 189 0.68 -1.74 -14.68
N LEU A 190 1.63 -1.83 -15.60
CA LEU A 190 3.00 -1.33 -15.45
C LEU A 190 3.19 0.06 -16.07
N SER A 191 2.10 0.81 -16.29
CA SER A 191 2.14 2.13 -16.94
C SER A 191 3.11 3.09 -16.26
N ILE A 192 3.18 3.05 -14.94
CA ILE A 192 4.09 3.87 -14.13
C ILE A 192 5.54 3.51 -14.39
N LEU A 193 5.87 2.21 -14.41
CA LEU A 193 7.22 1.73 -14.73
C LEU A 193 7.63 2.15 -16.15
N VAL A 194 6.74 1.92 -17.13
CA VAL A 194 7.01 2.29 -18.53
C VAL A 194 7.21 3.80 -18.66
N GLY A 195 6.38 4.59 -17.99
CA GLY A 195 6.52 6.04 -17.96
C GLY A 195 7.83 6.51 -17.34
N VAL A 196 8.25 5.91 -16.22
CA VAL A 196 9.56 6.19 -15.60
C VAL A 196 10.71 5.83 -16.53
N VAL A 197 10.64 4.68 -17.22
CA VAL A 197 11.67 4.28 -18.20
C VAL A 197 11.74 5.29 -19.35
N VAL A 198 10.61 5.64 -19.98
CA VAL A 198 10.60 6.60 -21.09
C VAL A 198 11.02 8.00 -20.62
N GLY A 199 10.56 8.43 -19.45
CA GLY A 199 10.98 9.67 -18.81
C GLY A 199 12.49 9.71 -18.57
N TYR A 200 13.07 8.61 -18.10
CA TYR A 200 14.51 8.48 -17.91
C TYR A 200 15.28 8.54 -19.25
N LEU A 201 14.77 7.91 -20.32
CA LEU A 201 15.35 8.03 -21.66
C LEU A 201 15.36 9.49 -22.15
N VAL A 202 14.25 10.21 -21.94
CA VAL A 202 14.14 11.63 -22.27
C VAL A 202 15.13 12.47 -21.45
N ALA A 203 15.24 12.18 -20.16
CA ALA A 203 16.18 12.85 -19.28
C ALA A 203 17.65 12.64 -19.70
N MET A 204 17.99 11.43 -20.17
CA MET A 204 19.32 11.16 -20.74
C MET A 204 19.59 12.01 -21.98
N ILE A 205 18.64 12.12 -22.92
CA ILE A 205 18.77 12.95 -24.12
C ILE A 205 18.94 14.43 -23.75
N ARG A 206 18.32 14.85 -22.65
CA ARG A 206 18.38 16.24 -22.15
C ARG A 206 19.61 16.51 -21.27
N GLY A 207 20.48 15.52 -21.03
CA GLY A 207 21.66 15.68 -20.19
C GLY A 207 21.36 15.85 -18.69
N GLU A 208 20.18 15.41 -18.23
CA GLU A 208 19.73 15.56 -16.83
C GLU A 208 20.26 14.43 -15.92
N VAL A 209 20.98 13.46 -16.48
CA VAL A 209 21.43 12.24 -15.79
C VAL A 209 22.96 12.24 -15.64
N ASN A 210 23.44 12.01 -14.42
CA ASN A 210 24.88 11.89 -14.13
C ASN A 210 25.26 10.45 -13.78
N PHE A 211 26.09 9.82 -14.64
CA PHE A 211 26.52 8.44 -14.50
C PHE A 211 27.80 8.23 -13.67
N ALA A 212 28.45 9.30 -13.20
CA ALA A 212 29.76 9.19 -12.52
C ALA A 212 29.76 8.22 -11.32
N LYS A 213 28.68 8.23 -10.52
CA LYS A 213 28.53 7.27 -9.40
C LYS A 213 28.27 5.84 -9.87
N VAL A 214 27.54 5.67 -10.97
CA VAL A 214 27.27 4.36 -11.58
C VAL A 214 28.57 3.75 -12.08
N ASP A 215 29.43 4.53 -12.72
CA ASP A 215 30.72 4.08 -13.25
C ASP A 215 31.66 3.64 -12.11
N ALA A 216 31.71 4.42 -11.02
CA ALA A 216 32.51 4.13 -9.84
C ALA A 216 32.00 2.92 -9.01
N ALA A 217 30.72 2.57 -9.14
CA ALA A 217 30.12 1.51 -8.35
C ALA A 217 30.55 0.10 -8.80
N ALA A 218 30.78 -0.79 -7.84
CA ALA A 218 31.07 -2.20 -8.09
C ALA A 218 29.83 -2.96 -8.58
N TRP A 219 30.05 -3.98 -9.42
CA TRP A 219 28.98 -4.89 -9.86
C TRP A 219 28.45 -5.77 -8.74
N VAL A 220 29.31 -6.16 -7.80
CA VAL A 220 28.99 -6.97 -6.62
C VAL A 220 29.51 -6.25 -5.38
N GLY A 221 28.64 -6.08 -4.38
CA GLY A 221 28.95 -5.45 -3.11
C GLY A 221 27.77 -5.51 -2.14
N LEU A 222 28.04 -5.26 -0.86
CA LEU A 222 26.97 -5.24 0.15
C LEU A 222 26.13 -3.95 0.03
N PRO A 223 24.82 -4.01 0.33
CA PRO A 223 24.02 -2.80 0.51
C PRO A 223 24.60 -1.90 1.62
N HIS A 224 24.36 -0.59 1.50
CA HIS A 224 24.76 0.37 2.52
C HIS A 224 23.78 0.33 3.69
N PHE A 225 24.16 -0.31 4.79
CA PHE A 225 23.34 -0.38 5.99
C PHE A 225 23.48 0.89 6.84
N GLN A 226 22.36 1.32 7.44
CA GLN A 226 22.30 2.43 8.38
C GLN A 226 21.53 2.01 9.61
N THR A 227 21.94 2.47 10.79
CA THR A 227 21.30 2.11 12.06
C THR A 227 20.31 3.19 12.50
N PRO A 228 19.19 2.82 13.15
CA PRO A 228 18.22 3.77 13.65
C PRO A 228 18.66 4.47 14.94
N GLU A 229 18.12 5.66 15.17
CA GLU A 229 18.09 6.34 16.46
C GLU A 229 16.65 6.51 16.93
N PHE A 230 16.40 6.26 18.21
CA PHE A 230 15.05 6.26 18.76
C PHE A 230 14.76 7.59 19.47
N HIS A 231 13.81 8.34 18.91
CA HIS A 231 13.34 9.62 19.44
C HIS A 231 11.84 9.53 19.72
N LEU A 232 11.40 9.80 20.95
CA LEU A 232 9.97 9.77 21.27
C LEU A 232 9.15 10.80 20.47
N GLY A 233 9.79 11.91 20.08
CA GLY A 233 9.21 12.97 19.25
C GLY A 233 8.68 12.48 17.90
N VAL A 234 9.22 11.39 17.34
CA VAL A 234 8.79 10.90 16.01
C VAL A 234 7.59 9.98 16.09
N VAL A 235 7.26 9.41 17.25
CA VAL A 235 6.19 8.39 17.38
C VAL A 235 4.86 8.90 16.83
N GLY A 236 4.50 10.14 17.15
CA GLY A 236 3.25 10.76 16.70
C GLY A 236 3.13 10.87 15.17
N LEU A 237 4.25 11.01 14.46
CA LEU A 237 4.28 11.11 13.00
C LEU A 237 3.94 9.77 12.33
N PHE A 238 4.30 8.64 12.96
CA PHE A 238 4.18 7.31 12.36
C PHE A 238 2.90 6.56 12.78
N VAL A 239 2.20 6.98 13.85
CA VAL A 239 0.92 6.36 14.25
C VAL A 239 -0.11 6.27 13.11
N PRO A 240 -0.35 7.33 12.31
CA PRO A 240 -1.29 7.26 11.18
C PRO A 240 -0.91 6.21 10.14
N VAL A 241 0.38 6.04 9.90
CA VAL A 241 0.91 5.05 8.96
C VAL A 241 0.50 3.66 9.40
N VAL A 242 0.68 3.34 10.69
CA VAL A 242 0.30 2.03 11.22
C VAL A 242 -1.19 1.75 10.99
N LEU A 243 -2.05 2.74 11.22
CA LEU A 243 -3.49 2.60 11.00
C LEU A 243 -3.82 2.30 9.52
N VAL A 244 -3.16 3.00 8.60
CA VAL A 244 -3.34 2.79 7.16
C VAL A 244 -2.86 1.41 6.74
N LEU A 245 -1.66 1.02 7.17
CA LEU A 245 -1.10 -0.30 6.85
C LEU A 245 -1.99 -1.43 7.35
N VAL A 246 -2.60 -1.27 8.53
CA VAL A 246 -3.56 -2.24 9.04
C VAL A 246 -4.76 -2.40 8.11
N ALA A 247 -5.39 -1.29 7.70
CA ALA A 247 -6.54 -1.32 6.80
C ALA A 247 -6.15 -1.85 5.40
N GLU A 248 -5.02 -1.38 4.87
CA GLU A 248 -4.48 -1.76 3.56
C GLU A 248 -4.17 -3.25 3.49
N ASN A 249 -3.39 -3.77 4.43
CA ASN A 249 -2.97 -5.17 4.45
C ASN A 249 -4.16 -6.11 4.64
N ILE A 250 -5.13 -5.77 5.50
CA ILE A 250 -6.40 -6.52 5.59
C ILE A 250 -7.14 -6.51 4.25
N GLY A 251 -7.24 -5.36 3.59
CA GLY A 251 -7.84 -5.22 2.27
C GLY A 251 -7.14 -6.07 1.19
N HIS A 252 -5.81 -6.14 1.22
CA HIS A 252 -5.02 -6.97 0.33
C HIS A 252 -5.22 -8.46 0.59
N VAL A 253 -5.22 -8.89 1.86
CA VAL A 253 -5.52 -10.29 2.23
C VAL A 253 -6.94 -10.68 1.80
N LYS A 254 -7.93 -9.79 1.95
CA LYS A 254 -9.30 -10.01 1.48
C LYS A 254 -9.39 -10.09 -0.03
N SER A 255 -8.62 -9.26 -0.75
CA SER A 255 -8.53 -9.32 -2.21
C SER A 255 -7.95 -10.66 -2.68
N VAL A 256 -6.86 -11.12 -2.05
CA VAL A 256 -6.26 -12.44 -2.31
C VAL A 256 -7.24 -13.57 -1.96
N SER A 257 -7.97 -13.46 -0.86
CA SER A 257 -9.01 -14.42 -0.45
C SER A 257 -10.10 -14.55 -1.52
N ALA A 258 -10.61 -13.42 -2.03
CA ALA A 258 -11.62 -13.40 -3.10
C ALA A 258 -11.11 -14.00 -4.41
N MET A 259 -9.84 -13.75 -4.76
CA MET A 259 -9.23 -14.24 -6.01
C MET A 259 -8.87 -15.72 -5.97
N THR A 260 -8.45 -16.22 -4.80
CA THR A 260 -8.07 -17.63 -4.60
C THR A 260 -9.24 -18.53 -4.18
N GLY A 261 -10.36 -17.94 -3.77
CA GLY A 261 -11.51 -18.66 -3.22
C GLY A 261 -11.25 -19.28 -1.84
N GLN A 262 -10.15 -18.93 -1.17
CA GLN A 262 -9.79 -19.45 0.15
C GLN A 262 -10.15 -18.46 1.25
N ASN A 263 -10.67 -18.95 2.38
CA ASN A 263 -10.84 -18.12 3.57
C ASN A 263 -9.47 -17.87 4.25
N LEU A 264 -9.03 -16.60 4.26
CA LEU A 264 -7.74 -16.17 4.80
C LEU A 264 -7.86 -15.35 6.10
N ASP A 265 -9.06 -15.27 6.69
CA ASP A 265 -9.33 -14.42 7.86
C ASP A 265 -8.47 -14.82 9.07
N GLY A 266 -8.26 -16.13 9.26
CA GLY A 266 -7.39 -16.66 10.31
C GLY A 266 -5.88 -16.43 10.07
N VAL A 267 -5.49 -15.86 8.93
CA VAL A 267 -4.11 -15.53 8.57
C VAL A 267 -3.88 -14.02 8.50
N SER A 268 -4.93 -13.18 8.53
CA SER A 268 -4.79 -11.72 8.50
C SER A 268 -3.92 -11.18 9.64
N GLY A 269 -4.04 -11.74 10.85
CA GLY A 269 -3.16 -11.34 11.97
C GLY A 269 -1.69 -11.66 11.71
N ARG A 270 -1.41 -12.86 11.20
CA ARG A 270 -0.06 -13.27 10.76
C ARG A 270 0.48 -12.42 9.62
N ALA A 271 -0.37 -12.01 8.67
CA ALA A 271 0.03 -11.12 7.58
C ALA A 271 0.45 -9.73 8.10
N LEU A 272 -0.29 -9.17 9.06
CA LEU A 272 0.08 -7.93 9.75
C LEU A 272 1.36 -8.09 10.57
N MET A 273 1.51 -9.19 11.31
CA MET A 273 2.74 -9.49 12.06
C MET A 273 3.95 -9.58 11.15
N ALA A 274 3.79 -10.25 10.00
CA ALA A 274 4.83 -10.40 9.00
C ALA A 274 5.27 -9.06 8.40
N ASP A 275 4.31 -8.21 8.06
CA ASP A 275 4.57 -6.89 7.50
C ASP A 275 5.22 -5.96 8.54
N GLY A 276 4.74 -5.99 9.79
CA GLY A 276 5.37 -5.30 10.90
C GLY A 276 6.81 -5.75 11.13
N ALA A 277 7.05 -7.07 11.13
CA ALA A 277 8.40 -7.62 11.28
C ALA A 277 9.32 -7.27 10.10
N ALA A 278 8.82 -7.30 8.86
CA ALA A 278 9.56 -6.86 7.68
C ALA A 278 9.92 -5.37 7.77
N THR A 279 8.97 -4.53 8.20
CA THR A 279 9.19 -3.10 8.44
C THR A 279 10.23 -2.85 9.54
N VAL A 280 10.21 -3.63 10.63
CA VAL A 280 11.24 -3.57 11.68
C VAL A 280 12.62 -3.89 11.11
N LEU A 281 12.75 -4.98 10.35
CA LEU A 281 14.02 -5.35 9.73
C LEU A 281 14.54 -4.27 8.77
N ALA A 282 13.64 -3.69 7.95
CA ALA A 282 13.97 -2.59 7.07
C ALA A 282 14.49 -1.38 7.85
N GLY A 283 13.75 -0.93 8.87
CA GLY A 283 14.16 0.21 9.70
C GLY A 283 15.48 -0.03 10.45
N LEU A 284 15.73 -1.25 10.94
CA LEU A 284 16.98 -1.60 11.64
C LEU A 284 18.22 -1.53 10.74
N GLY A 285 18.06 -1.76 9.43
CA GLY A 285 19.17 -1.80 8.48
C GLY A 285 19.22 -0.67 7.46
N GLY A 286 18.34 0.34 7.55
CA GLY A 286 18.41 1.49 6.65
C GLY A 286 17.52 1.42 5.42
N GLY A 287 16.56 0.48 5.39
CA GLY A 287 15.53 0.38 4.37
C GLY A 287 14.26 1.15 4.71
N SER A 288 13.41 1.36 3.70
CA SER A 288 12.10 2.00 3.87
C SER A 288 11.07 1.04 4.49
N GLY A 289 10.07 1.60 5.18
CA GLY A 289 8.96 0.80 5.74
C GLY A 289 8.16 0.09 4.65
N THR A 290 7.64 -1.10 4.96
CA THR A 290 7.05 -2.01 3.96
C THR A 290 5.53 -2.02 4.00
N THR A 291 4.92 -2.52 2.92
CA THR A 291 3.53 -2.98 2.87
C THR A 291 3.38 -4.06 1.80
N THR A 292 2.25 -4.75 1.81
CA THR A 292 1.87 -5.70 0.74
C THR A 292 1.46 -4.96 -0.54
N TYR A 293 1.88 -5.44 -1.71
CA TYR A 293 1.68 -4.71 -2.97
C TYR A 293 0.45 -5.09 -3.77
N ALA A 294 -0.39 -4.10 -4.06
CA ALA A 294 -1.57 -4.23 -4.91
C ALA A 294 -1.20 -4.51 -6.38
N GLU A 295 -0.06 -4.02 -6.86
CA GLU A 295 0.47 -4.24 -8.20
C GLU A 295 0.73 -5.72 -8.44
N ASN A 296 1.35 -6.39 -7.47
CA ASN A 296 1.61 -7.83 -7.51
C ASN A 296 0.30 -8.64 -7.47
N ILE A 297 -0.70 -8.19 -6.71
CA ILE A 297 -2.05 -8.75 -6.72
C ILE A 297 -2.68 -8.60 -8.11
N GLY A 298 -2.50 -7.45 -8.77
CA GLY A 298 -2.94 -7.22 -10.14
C GLY A 298 -2.26 -8.13 -11.17
N VAL A 299 -0.97 -8.41 -11.01
CA VAL A 299 -0.23 -9.36 -11.86
C VAL A 299 -0.81 -10.76 -11.71
N MET A 300 -0.92 -11.28 -10.48
CA MET A 300 -1.44 -12.63 -10.25
C MET A 300 -2.90 -12.75 -10.71
N ALA A 301 -3.72 -11.70 -10.58
CA ALA A 301 -5.11 -11.66 -11.07
C ALA A 301 -5.22 -11.93 -12.57
N ALA A 302 -4.24 -11.47 -13.33
CA ALA A 302 -4.23 -11.59 -14.78
C ALA A 302 -3.50 -12.82 -15.30
N THR A 303 -2.44 -13.26 -14.62
CA THR A 303 -1.71 -14.48 -14.98
C THR A 303 -2.44 -15.74 -14.51
N LYS A 304 -3.35 -15.62 -13.53
CA LYS A 304 -4.00 -16.76 -12.85
C LYS A 304 -3.00 -17.69 -12.15
N VAL A 305 -1.81 -17.17 -11.84
CA VAL A 305 -0.78 -17.88 -11.08
C VAL A 305 -0.72 -17.30 -9.67
N TYR A 306 -1.31 -18.00 -8.71
CA TYR A 306 -1.33 -17.59 -7.29
C TYR A 306 -0.27 -18.31 -6.45
N SER A 307 0.71 -18.94 -7.10
CA SER A 307 1.75 -19.76 -6.48
C SER A 307 2.64 -18.94 -5.55
N THR A 308 2.79 -19.36 -4.29
CA THR A 308 3.77 -18.74 -3.39
C THR A 308 5.22 -19.05 -3.78
N ALA A 309 5.48 -20.09 -4.58
CA ALA A 309 6.82 -20.38 -5.10
C ALA A 309 7.35 -19.24 -5.97
N ALA A 310 6.49 -18.58 -6.75
CA ALA A 310 6.87 -17.43 -7.55
C ALA A 310 7.32 -16.24 -6.67
N TYR A 311 6.67 -16.04 -5.52
CA TYR A 311 7.05 -15.00 -4.55
C TYR A 311 8.35 -15.32 -3.80
N TRP A 312 8.65 -16.60 -3.54
CA TRP A 312 9.97 -17.02 -3.07
C TRP A 312 11.06 -16.67 -4.09
N VAL A 313 10.82 -16.95 -5.38
CA VAL A 313 11.76 -16.55 -6.43
C VAL A 313 11.91 -15.02 -6.47
N ALA A 314 10.81 -14.27 -6.40
CA ALA A 314 10.85 -12.81 -6.41
C ALA A 314 11.67 -12.25 -5.24
N GLY A 315 11.46 -12.76 -4.01
CA GLY A 315 12.20 -12.34 -2.83
C GLY A 315 13.69 -12.69 -2.91
N VAL A 316 14.04 -13.90 -3.36
CA VAL A 316 15.44 -14.29 -3.57
C VAL A 316 16.09 -13.44 -4.65
N PHE A 317 15.39 -13.18 -5.75
CA PHE A 317 15.91 -12.34 -6.83
C PHE A 317 16.14 -10.90 -6.36
N ALA A 318 15.22 -10.32 -5.58
CA ALA A 318 15.40 -9.00 -4.99
C ALA A 318 16.62 -8.94 -4.07
N VAL A 319 16.82 -9.95 -3.21
CA VAL A 319 18.01 -10.07 -2.36
C VAL A 319 19.27 -10.16 -3.21
N VAL A 320 19.32 -11.04 -4.22
CA VAL A 320 20.50 -11.18 -5.08
C VAL A 320 20.81 -9.87 -5.83
N LEU A 321 19.80 -9.23 -6.40
CA LEU A 321 19.95 -7.98 -7.14
C LEU A 321 20.42 -6.82 -6.24
N SER A 322 20.01 -6.81 -4.97
CA SER A 322 20.45 -5.80 -4.01
C SER A 322 21.95 -5.87 -3.67
N PHE A 323 22.62 -6.99 -3.94
CA PHE A 323 24.09 -7.09 -3.87
C PHE A 323 24.81 -6.46 -5.07
N SER A 324 24.11 -5.69 -5.91
CA SER A 324 24.69 -4.89 -6.97
C SER A 324 24.61 -3.40 -6.65
N PRO A 325 25.67 -2.80 -6.06
CA PRO A 325 25.74 -1.36 -5.84
C PRO A 325 25.55 -0.56 -7.13
N LYS A 326 26.11 -1.05 -8.25
CA LYS A 326 25.94 -0.42 -9.57
C LYS A 326 24.46 -0.33 -9.98
N PHE A 327 23.68 -1.36 -9.69
CA PHE A 327 22.24 -1.31 -9.90
C PHE A 327 21.57 -0.27 -9.01
N GLY A 328 21.93 -0.21 -7.73
CA GLY A 328 21.42 0.80 -6.81
C GLY A 328 21.72 2.23 -7.26
N GLU A 329 22.96 2.50 -7.69
CA GLU A 329 23.37 3.82 -8.22
C GLU A 329 22.65 4.16 -9.52
N LEU A 330 22.45 3.21 -10.43
CA LEU A 330 21.67 3.43 -11.66
C LEU A 330 20.24 3.87 -11.36
N ILE A 331 19.65 3.38 -10.27
CA ILE A 331 18.31 3.79 -9.86
C ILE A 331 18.34 5.14 -9.14
N ALA A 332 19.41 5.43 -8.40
CA ALA A 332 19.62 6.74 -7.78
C ALA A 332 19.86 7.88 -8.80
N THR A 333 20.19 7.59 -10.06
CA THR A 333 20.34 8.61 -11.10
C THR A 333 19.02 9.12 -11.68
N VAL A 334 17.87 8.55 -11.30
CA VAL A 334 16.56 8.99 -11.80
C VAL A 334 16.31 10.45 -11.40
N PRO A 335 16.21 11.37 -12.36
CA PRO A 335 16.18 12.80 -12.06
C PRO A 335 14.82 13.26 -11.55
N ALA A 336 14.81 14.41 -10.88
CA ALA A 336 13.63 14.98 -10.23
C ALA A 336 12.43 15.13 -11.17
N GLY A 337 12.62 15.48 -12.44
CA GLY A 337 11.53 15.57 -13.42
C GLY A 337 10.78 14.24 -13.60
N VAL A 338 11.51 13.13 -13.75
CA VAL A 338 10.91 11.79 -13.89
C VAL A 338 10.14 11.43 -12.61
N LEU A 339 10.74 11.69 -11.45
CA LEU A 339 10.07 11.49 -10.15
C LEU A 339 8.82 12.36 -10.03
N GLY A 340 8.84 13.60 -10.53
CA GLY A 340 7.72 14.54 -10.49
C GLY A 340 6.53 14.06 -11.31
N GLY A 341 6.76 13.58 -12.54
CA GLY A 341 5.71 13.01 -13.38
C GLY A 341 5.11 11.74 -12.77
N ALA A 342 5.95 10.83 -12.27
CA ALA A 342 5.50 9.59 -11.63
C ALA A 342 4.75 9.85 -10.31
N ALA A 343 5.30 10.70 -9.44
CA ALA A 343 4.71 11.08 -8.16
C ALA A 343 3.37 11.78 -8.32
N THR A 344 3.21 12.64 -9.34
CA THR A 344 1.92 13.29 -9.65
C THR A 344 0.81 12.25 -9.89
N MET A 345 1.08 11.22 -10.71
CA MET A 345 0.11 10.15 -10.93
C MET A 345 -0.12 9.32 -9.66
N LEU A 346 0.95 8.91 -8.99
CA LEU A 346 0.89 8.02 -7.83
C LEU A 346 0.13 8.64 -6.66
N TYR A 347 0.50 9.85 -6.25
CA TYR A 347 -0.12 10.53 -5.12
C TYR A 347 -1.58 10.89 -5.40
N GLY A 348 -1.88 11.31 -6.64
CA GLY A 348 -3.25 11.52 -7.09
C GLY A 348 -4.08 10.23 -7.04
N MET A 349 -3.51 9.10 -7.48
CA MET A 349 -4.18 7.80 -7.45
C MET A 349 -4.43 7.31 -6.02
N ILE A 350 -3.49 7.52 -5.09
CA ILE A 350 -3.69 7.21 -3.66
C ILE A 350 -4.82 8.05 -3.08
N GLY A 351 -4.83 9.36 -3.38
CA GLY A 351 -5.93 10.25 -2.96
C GLY A 351 -7.30 9.77 -3.44
N VAL A 352 -7.39 9.41 -4.72
CA VAL A 352 -8.61 8.88 -5.35
C VAL A 352 -8.98 7.48 -4.85
N LEU A 353 -8.01 6.67 -4.41
CA LEU A 353 -8.29 5.37 -3.78
C LEU A 353 -9.08 5.54 -2.48
N GLY A 354 -8.83 6.60 -1.71
CA GLY A 354 -9.67 6.97 -0.56
C GLY A 354 -11.13 7.20 -0.95
N VAL A 355 -11.36 7.90 -2.07
CA VAL A 355 -12.71 8.10 -2.64
C VAL A 355 -13.32 6.78 -3.11
N LYS A 356 -12.53 5.93 -3.76
CA LYS A 356 -12.98 4.60 -4.21
C LYS A 356 -13.45 3.73 -3.04
N ILE A 357 -12.79 3.81 -1.87
CA ILE A 357 -13.24 3.13 -0.64
C ILE A 357 -14.65 3.62 -0.25
N TRP A 358 -14.90 4.93 -0.29
CA TRP A 358 -16.22 5.47 0.02
C TRP A 358 -17.29 4.99 -0.95
N VAL A 359 -17.01 5.03 -2.25
CA VAL A 359 -17.95 4.60 -3.31
C VAL A 359 -18.25 3.10 -3.19
N GLN A 360 -17.23 2.25 -3.06
CA GLN A 360 -17.41 0.80 -2.98
C GLN A 360 -18.17 0.36 -1.73
N ASN A 361 -18.02 1.10 -0.63
CA ASN A 361 -18.75 0.84 0.62
C ASN A 361 -20.04 1.67 0.75
N LYS A 362 -20.44 2.38 -0.31
CA LYS A 362 -21.67 3.19 -0.37
C LYS A 362 -21.82 4.12 0.82
N VAL A 363 -20.75 4.83 1.17
CA VAL A 363 -20.74 5.77 2.29
C VAL A 363 -21.74 6.89 2.02
N ASN A 364 -22.69 7.07 2.92
CA ASN A 364 -23.74 8.08 2.78
C ASN A 364 -23.23 9.45 3.26
N PHE A 365 -23.01 10.38 2.34
CA PHE A 365 -22.60 11.76 2.67
C PHE A 365 -23.78 12.69 3.04
N SER A 366 -25.03 12.25 2.91
CA SER A 366 -26.17 12.95 3.52
C SER A 366 -26.20 12.80 5.04
N ASN A 367 -25.49 11.81 5.60
CA ASN A 367 -25.25 11.72 7.04
C ASN A 367 -24.22 12.80 7.46
N PRO A 368 -24.59 13.76 8.32
CA PRO A 368 -23.68 14.81 8.77
C PRO A 368 -22.42 14.29 9.46
N ILE A 369 -22.49 13.16 10.18
CA ILE A 369 -21.32 12.53 10.81
C ILE A 369 -20.29 12.18 9.75
N ASN A 370 -20.72 11.55 8.65
CA ASN A 370 -19.82 11.16 7.58
C ASN A 370 -19.23 12.39 6.86
N LEU A 371 -20.09 13.33 6.48
CA LEU A 371 -19.70 14.54 5.77
C LEU A 371 -18.70 15.39 6.57
N THR A 372 -19.00 15.66 7.84
CA THR A 372 -18.12 16.45 8.71
C THR A 372 -16.82 15.73 9.00
N THR A 373 -16.84 14.41 9.20
CA THR A 373 -15.62 13.59 9.38
C THR A 373 -14.68 13.76 8.20
N ALA A 374 -15.18 13.56 6.97
CA ALA A 374 -14.35 13.69 5.77
C ALA A 374 -13.86 15.13 5.58
N ALA A 375 -14.75 16.12 5.66
CA ALA A 375 -14.42 17.51 5.39
C ALA A 375 -13.29 18.04 6.29
N VAL A 376 -13.40 17.83 7.60
CA VAL A 376 -12.41 18.33 8.55
C VAL A 376 -11.10 17.56 8.44
N ALA A 377 -11.16 16.22 8.38
CA ALA A 377 -9.96 15.39 8.28
C ALA A 377 -9.14 15.71 7.01
N LEU A 378 -9.82 15.87 5.86
CA LEU A 378 -9.16 16.21 4.61
C LEU A 378 -8.49 17.59 4.67
N ILE A 379 -9.15 18.63 5.17
CA ILE A 379 -8.55 19.97 5.21
C ILE A 379 -7.36 20.01 6.19
N VAL A 380 -7.52 19.46 7.39
CA VAL A 380 -6.43 19.40 8.39
C VAL A 380 -5.22 18.64 7.82
N GLY A 381 -5.47 17.56 7.08
CA GLY A 381 -4.44 16.77 6.41
C GLY A 381 -3.76 17.50 5.26
N ILE A 382 -4.53 17.99 4.29
CA ILE A 382 -4.02 18.57 3.04
C ILE A 382 -3.32 19.90 3.28
N ALA A 383 -3.86 20.74 4.15
CA ALA A 383 -3.29 22.05 4.47
C ALA A 383 -2.11 21.95 5.46
N ASP A 384 -1.70 20.75 5.84
CA ASP A 384 -0.61 20.47 6.76
C ASP A 384 -0.69 21.22 8.09
N TYR A 385 -1.83 21.12 8.78
CA TYR A 385 -1.98 21.75 10.09
C TYR A 385 -0.96 21.16 11.05
N THR A 386 -0.27 22.02 11.80
CA THR A 386 0.75 21.59 12.77
C THR A 386 0.36 21.96 14.19
N TRP A 387 0.52 21.02 15.11
CA TRP A 387 0.33 21.24 16.54
C TRP A 387 1.52 20.68 17.32
N THR A 388 2.10 21.50 18.19
CA THR A 388 3.24 21.13 19.04
C THR A 388 2.80 21.10 20.49
N ILE A 389 3.06 20.00 21.20
CA ILE A 389 2.81 19.81 22.64
C ILE A 389 4.11 19.34 23.29
N GLY A 390 4.79 20.23 24.02
CA GLY A 390 6.14 19.95 24.51
C GLY A 390 7.07 19.61 23.34
N ASP A 391 7.75 18.47 23.42
CA ASP A 391 8.64 17.97 22.36
C ASP A 391 7.93 17.20 21.24
N LEU A 392 6.61 16.98 21.35
CA LEU A 392 5.84 16.25 20.34
C LEU A 392 5.28 17.21 19.29
N LYS A 393 5.66 17.01 18.02
CA LYS A 393 5.10 17.74 16.88
C LYS A 393 4.19 16.82 16.06
N PHE A 394 2.92 17.18 15.96
CA PHE A 394 1.92 16.53 15.11
C PHE A 394 1.70 17.36 13.85
N THR A 395 1.90 16.75 12.68
CA THR A 395 1.71 17.39 11.36
C THR A 395 0.36 17.02 10.75
N GLY A 396 0.05 17.52 9.55
CA GLY A 396 -1.27 17.42 8.95
C GLY A 396 -1.78 15.99 8.85
N ILE A 397 -0.94 15.03 8.45
CA ILE A 397 -1.37 13.62 8.36
C ILE A 397 -1.77 13.07 9.73
N ALA A 398 -1.00 13.38 10.78
CA ALA A 398 -1.30 12.94 12.14
C ALA A 398 -2.58 13.57 12.69
N LEU A 399 -2.68 14.90 12.57
CA LEU A 399 -3.85 15.62 13.04
C LEU A 399 -5.11 15.30 12.23
N GLY A 400 -4.99 15.15 10.90
CA GLY A 400 -6.10 14.79 10.02
C GLY A 400 -6.62 13.39 10.30
N SER A 401 -5.73 12.44 10.58
CA SER A 401 -6.11 11.08 10.95
C SER A 401 -6.76 11.02 12.34
N ALA A 402 -6.21 11.76 13.30
CA ALA A 402 -6.81 11.91 14.62
C ALA A 402 -8.20 12.57 14.52
N ALA A 403 -8.33 13.62 13.71
CA ALA A 403 -9.60 14.30 13.46
C ALA A 403 -10.63 13.33 12.86
N ALA A 404 -10.26 12.51 11.86
CA ALA A 404 -11.15 11.51 11.29
C ALA A 404 -11.71 10.55 12.36
N LEU A 405 -10.85 10.05 13.25
CA LEU A 405 -11.25 9.13 14.32
C LEU A 405 -12.11 9.83 15.39
N VAL A 406 -11.63 10.95 15.92
CA VAL A 406 -12.27 11.67 17.03
C VAL A 406 -13.63 12.23 16.61
N ILE A 407 -13.72 12.83 15.41
CA ILE A 407 -14.97 13.42 14.92
C ILE A 407 -16.00 12.33 14.66
N TYR A 408 -15.64 11.26 13.94
CA TYR A 408 -16.57 10.19 13.65
C TYR A 408 -17.13 9.55 14.92
N HIS A 409 -16.25 9.10 15.82
CA HIS A 409 -16.67 8.42 17.05
C HIS A 409 -17.36 9.37 18.04
N GLY A 410 -16.86 10.60 18.16
CA GLY A 410 -17.43 11.63 19.02
C GLY A 410 -18.84 12.04 18.59
N MET A 411 -19.02 12.37 17.31
CA MET A 411 -20.34 12.74 16.78
C MET A 411 -21.32 11.55 16.85
N LYS A 412 -20.86 10.33 16.58
CA LYS A 412 -21.69 9.11 16.72
C LYS A 412 -22.12 8.87 18.17
N ALA A 413 -21.24 9.07 19.14
CA ALA A 413 -21.56 8.96 20.55
C ALA A 413 -22.58 10.03 20.99
N ILE A 414 -22.39 11.28 20.57
CA ILE A 414 -23.32 12.39 20.86
C ILE A 414 -24.68 12.13 20.22
N ALA A 415 -24.71 11.74 18.94
CA ALA A 415 -25.94 11.43 18.20
C ALA A 415 -26.75 10.32 18.88
N LYS A 416 -26.06 9.26 19.32
CA LYS A 416 -26.66 8.16 20.08
C LYS A 416 -27.21 8.63 21.43
N ALA A 417 -26.46 9.44 22.17
CA ALA A 417 -26.88 9.95 23.48
C ALA A 417 -28.08 10.91 23.40
N ARG A 418 -28.17 11.70 22.32
CA ARG A 418 -29.24 12.68 22.09
C ARG A 418 -30.46 12.09 21.38
N GLY A 419 -30.41 10.84 20.93
CA GLY A 419 -31.46 10.24 20.11
C GLY A 419 -31.60 10.86 18.71
N THR A 420 -30.65 11.71 18.31
CA THR A 420 -30.57 12.30 16.98
C THR A 420 -29.86 11.29 16.08
N VAL A 421 -30.52 10.18 15.78
CA VAL A 421 -29.99 9.15 14.88
C VAL A 421 -29.77 9.81 13.53
N ALA A 422 -28.50 9.94 13.13
CA ALA A 422 -28.17 10.46 11.81
C ALA A 422 -28.65 9.48 10.73
N GLU A 423 -28.93 9.98 9.53
CA GLU A 423 -29.18 9.20 8.30
C GLU A 423 -28.26 7.97 8.25
N PRO A 424 -28.70 6.83 7.67
CA PRO A 424 -27.92 5.61 7.73
C PRO A 424 -26.51 5.83 7.19
N GLU A 425 -25.50 5.25 7.85
CA GLU A 425 -24.09 5.47 7.51
C GLU A 425 -23.71 4.99 6.10
N THR A 426 -24.52 4.09 5.54
CA THR A 426 -24.41 3.60 4.17
C THR A 426 -25.76 3.73 3.46
N GLU A 427 -25.73 3.99 2.15
CA GLU A 427 -26.94 4.24 1.35
C GLU A 427 -27.90 3.03 1.30
N ASP A 428 -27.41 1.81 1.56
CA ASP A 428 -28.19 0.56 1.44
C ASP A 428 -29.17 0.29 2.59
N ALA A 429 -29.16 1.08 3.68
CA ALA A 429 -29.93 0.70 4.87
C ALA A 429 -31.43 1.00 4.80
N ALA A 430 -31.92 1.82 3.85
CA ALA A 430 -33.33 2.22 3.82
C ALA A 430 -33.77 2.62 2.39
N PRO A 431 -34.10 1.65 1.51
CA PRO A 431 -35.53 1.52 1.20
C PRO A 431 -36.02 0.11 0.85
N VAL A 432 -35.17 -0.93 0.74
CA VAL A 432 -35.62 -2.24 0.25
C VAL A 432 -36.51 -2.97 1.27
N ALA A 433 -36.23 -2.83 2.57
CA ALA A 433 -37.05 -3.43 3.62
C ALA A 433 -38.43 -2.75 3.75
N ALA A 434 -38.47 -1.42 3.66
CA ALA A 434 -39.72 -0.66 3.70
C ALA A 434 -40.57 -0.89 2.44
N VAL A 435 -39.95 -0.95 1.26
CA VAL A 435 -40.63 -1.29 0.00
C VAL A 435 -41.11 -2.75 0.02
N LYS A 436 -40.31 -3.70 0.49
CA LYS A 436 -40.76 -5.10 0.66
C LYS A 436 -41.90 -5.23 1.67
N ALA A 437 -41.86 -4.50 2.78
CA ALA A 437 -42.93 -4.49 3.77
C ALA A 437 -44.23 -3.88 3.19
N ALA A 438 -44.13 -2.78 2.44
CA ALA A 438 -45.26 -2.15 1.77
C ALA A 438 -45.87 -3.06 0.68
N VAL A 439 -45.03 -3.70 -0.13
CA VAL A 439 -45.47 -4.67 -1.16
C VAL A 439 -46.14 -5.89 -0.52
N ASN A 440 -45.58 -6.43 0.57
CA ASN A 440 -46.18 -7.56 1.28
C ASN A 440 -47.50 -7.19 2.00
N ALA A 441 -47.62 -5.95 2.50
CA ALA A 441 -48.85 -5.45 3.09
C ALA A 441 -49.95 -5.26 2.02
N ALA A 442 -49.59 -4.76 0.83
CA ALA A 442 -50.50 -4.62 -0.30
C ALA A 442 -50.99 -5.99 -0.82
N ALA A 443 -50.09 -6.99 -0.91
CA ALA A 443 -50.44 -8.35 -1.33
C ALA A 443 -51.41 -9.05 -0.36
N LYS A 444 -51.33 -8.76 0.95
CA LYS A 444 -52.27 -9.29 1.95
C LYS A 444 -53.66 -8.63 1.92
N ARG A 445 -53.79 -7.43 1.34
CA ARG A 445 -55.05 -6.70 1.22
C ARG A 445 -55.81 -6.99 -0.08
N ALA A 446 -55.21 -7.73 -1.01
CA ALA A 446 -55.88 -8.12 -2.25
C ALA A 446 -57.02 -9.12 -1.95
N PRO A 447 -58.28 -8.86 -2.36
CA PRO A 447 -59.39 -9.76 -2.10
C PRO A 447 -59.17 -11.08 -2.84
N LYS A 448 -59.18 -12.20 -2.11
CA LYS A 448 -59.16 -13.55 -2.69
C LYS A 448 -60.38 -13.69 -3.61
N LYS A 449 -60.15 -13.72 -4.94
CA LYS A 449 -61.18 -14.08 -5.91
C LYS A 449 -61.75 -15.46 -5.51
N ARG A 450 -63.00 -15.48 -5.06
CA ARG A 450 -63.79 -16.71 -4.91
C ARG A 450 -63.95 -17.32 -6.31
N ARG A 451 -63.59 -18.59 -6.44
CA ARG A 451 -63.87 -19.42 -7.60
C ARG A 451 -65.37 -19.67 -7.72
#